data_AF-A0A7C6SPQ1-F1
#
_entry.id   AF-A0A7C6SPQ1-F1
#
_cell.length_a   1.000
_cell.length_b   1.000
_cell.length_c   1.000
_cell.angle_alpha   90.00
_cell.angle_beta   90.00
_cell.angle_gamma   90.00
#
_symmetry.space_group_name_H-M   'P 1'
#
loop_
_entity.id
_entity.type
_entity.pdbx_description
1 polymer ?
#
loop_
_entity_poly.entity_id
_entity_poly.type
_entity_poly.pdbx_seq_one_letter_code
_entity_poly.pdbx_strand_id
1 'polypeptide(L)' 'MQIRALDPTRDIPAVLALWNGCVAAREVVYAPMSEAAFQAKFLDSPHYAPELSLVAIQDDAVVGFINGVCK' A
#
# COMPACT_ATOMS: atom_id res chain seq x y z
N MET A 1 -12.26 -9.78 9.44
CA MET A 1 -11.71 -8.68 8.63
C MET A 1 -11.66 -7.42 9.47
N GLN A 2 -10.52 -6.74 9.50
CA GLN A 2 -10.29 -5.47 10.21
C GLN A 2 -9.66 -4.46 9.24
N ILE A 3 -10.02 -3.18 9.36
CA ILE A 3 -9.36 -2.08 8.64
C ILE A 3 -8.69 -1.18 9.67
N ARG A 4 -7.45 -0.76 9.41
CA ARG A 4 -6.70 0.18 10.25
C ARG A 4 -5.77 1.05 9.43
N ALA A 5 -5.23 2.10 10.04
CA ALA A 5 -4.16 2.88 9.45
C ALA A 5 -2.96 1.98 9.10
N LEU A 6 -2.37 2.27 7.94
CA LEU A 6 -1.14 1.66 7.47
C LEU A 6 0.01 2.09 8.39
N ASP A 7 0.77 1.11 8.87
CA ASP A 7 2.04 1.34 9.55
C ASP A 7 3.17 1.09 8.53
N PRO A 8 3.89 2.13 8.09
CA PRO A 8 4.94 1.99 7.08
C PRO A 8 6.00 0.95 7.45
N THR A 9 6.35 0.85 8.73
CA THR A 9 7.45 -0.02 9.20
C THR A 9 7.07 -1.49 9.16
N ARG A 10 5.78 -1.80 9.34
CA ARG A 10 5.27 -3.18 9.39
C ARG A 10 4.67 -3.63 8.06
N ASP A 11 3.91 -2.76 7.40
CA ASP A 11 2.94 -3.20 6.40
C ASP A 11 3.45 -3.06 4.96
N ILE A 12 4.44 -2.19 4.69
CA ILE A 12 4.95 -1.95 3.33
C ILE A 12 5.39 -3.24 2.62
N PRO A 13 6.13 -4.17 3.25
CA PRO A 13 6.50 -5.42 2.59
C PRO A 13 5.29 -6.21 2.08
N ALA A 14 4.21 -6.29 2.88
CA ALA A 14 2.99 -7.00 2.50
C ALA A 14 2.17 -6.24 1.44
N VAL A 15 2.11 -4.91 1.54
CA VAL A 15 1.47 -4.04 0.53
C VAL A 15 2.14 -4.17 -0.83
N LEU A 16 3.48 -4.16 -0.86
CA LEU A 16 4.24 -4.32 -2.10
C LEU A 16 4.08 -5.72 -2.68
N ALA A 17 4.08 -6.76 -1.84
CA ALA A 17 3.81 -8.12 -2.27
C ALA A 17 2.42 -8.24 -2.92
N LEU A 18 1.40 -7.65 -2.31
CA LEU A 18 0.04 -7.62 -2.85
C LEU A 18 -0.03 -6.87 -4.19
N TRP A 19 0.50 -5.65 -4.26
CA TRP A 19 0.55 -4.85 -5.49
C TRP A 19 1.29 -5.58 -6.62
N ASN A 20 2.49 -6.09 -6.34
CA ASN A 20 3.31 -6.78 -7.33
C ASN A 20 2.70 -8.11 -7.76
N GLY A 21 1.95 -8.78 -6.87
CA GLY A 21 1.13 -9.94 -7.20
C GLY A 21 0.06 -9.61 -8.24
N CYS A 22 -0.73 -8.55 -8.02
CA CYS A 22 -1.74 -8.08 -8.97
C CYS A 22 -1.12 -7.70 -10.33
N VAL A 23 0.05 -7.06 -10.33
CA VAL A 23 0.79 -6.72 -11.56
C VAL A 23 1.21 -8.00 -12.30
N ALA A 24 1.82 -8.97 -11.60
CA ALA A 24 2.25 -10.23 -12.19
C ALA A 24 1.08 -11.04 -12.77
N ALA A 25 -0.08 -11.00 -12.11
CA ALA A 25 -1.33 -11.61 -12.55
C ALA A 25 -2.02 -10.84 -13.69
N ARG A 26 -1.51 -9.66 -14.08
CA ARG A 26 -2.11 -8.75 -15.08
C ARG A 26 -3.50 -8.25 -14.72
N GLU A 27 -3.82 -8.19 -13.43
CA GLU A 27 -5.08 -7.60 -12.93
C GLU A 27 -5.07 -6.06 -13.04
N VAL A 28 -3.88 -5.47 -13.12
CA VAL A 28 -3.65 -4.04 -13.32
C VAL A 28 -2.62 -3.81 -14.43
N VAL A 29 -2.67 -2.63 -15.06
CA VAL A 29 -1.77 -2.24 -16.17
C VAL A 29 -0.51 -1.48 -15.72
N TYR A 30 -0.18 -1.55 -14.43
CA TYR A 30 0.94 -0.83 -13.85
C TYR A 30 2.22 -1.68 -13.80
N ALA A 31 3.36 -1.01 -13.62
CA ALA A 31 4.63 -1.67 -13.36
C ALA A 31 4.72 -2.16 -11.89
N PRO A 32 5.54 -3.19 -11.62
CA PRO A 32 5.89 -3.55 -10.26
C PRO A 32 6.54 -2.37 -9.54
N MET A 33 6.37 -2.31 -8.23
CA MET A 33 6.85 -1.24 -7.38
C MET A 33 7.88 -1.77 -6.37
N SER A 34 8.97 -1.03 -6.21
CA SER A 34 9.94 -1.24 -5.13
C SER A 34 9.56 -0.40 -3.91
N GLU A 35 10.14 -0.73 -2.75
CA GLU A 35 9.96 0.05 -1.53
C GLU A 35 10.43 1.50 -1.69
N ALA A 36 11.60 1.72 -2.32
CA ALA A 36 12.08 3.07 -2.61
C ALA A 36 11.11 3.86 -3.52
N ALA A 37 10.51 3.21 -4.52
CA ALA A 37 9.52 3.85 -5.38
C ALA A 37 8.21 4.16 -4.64
N PHE A 38 7.78 3.28 -3.73
CA PHE A 38 6.61 3.50 -2.88
C PHE A 38 6.84 4.68 -1.93
N GLN A 39 7.99 4.71 -1.25
CA GLN A 39 8.41 5.80 -0.36
C GLN A 39 8.34 7.14 -1.11
N ALA A 40 9.06 7.26 -2.23
CA ALA A 40 9.13 8.49 -3.00
C ALA A 40 7.77 8.93 -3.56
N LYS A 41 6.91 7.99 -3.96
CA LYS A 41 5.62 8.30 -4.58
C LYS A 41 4.54 8.65 -3.57
N PHE A 42 4.53 7.97 -2.42
CA PHE A 42 3.43 8.07 -1.45
C PHE A 42 3.86 8.73 -0.16
N LEU A 43 4.91 8.25 0.50
CA LEU A 43 5.27 8.69 1.85
C LEU A 43 5.99 10.04 1.86
N ASP A 44 6.83 10.30 0.86
CA ASP A 44 7.53 11.57 0.70
C ASP A 44 6.67 12.64 0.01
N SER A 45 5.45 12.28 -0.41
CA SER A 45 4.54 13.21 -1.05
C SER A 45 4.10 14.30 -0.06
N PRO A 46 4.09 15.59 -0.45
CA PRO A 46 3.55 16.66 0.41
C PRO A 46 2.03 16.53 0.63
N HIS A 47 1.36 15.66 -0.14
CA HIS A 47 -0.06 15.36 -0.01
C HIS A 47 -0.33 14.04 0.71
N TYR A 48 0.71 13.43 1.29
CA TYR A 48 0.56 12.21 2.06
C TYR A 48 -0.28 12.48 3.32
N ALA A 49 -1.34 11.70 3.49
CA ALA A 49 -2.23 11.78 4.64
C ALA A 49 -2.24 10.39 5.34
N PRO A 50 -1.41 10.17 6.38
CA PRO A 50 -1.29 8.88 7.06
C PRO A 50 -2.63 8.31 7.53
N GLU A 51 -3.55 9.17 7.98
CA GLU A 51 -4.89 8.82 8.44
C GLU A 51 -5.81 8.32 7.32
N LEU A 52 -5.48 8.62 6.06
CA LEU A 52 -6.20 8.16 4.86
C LEU A 52 -5.47 7.00 4.15
N SER A 53 -4.32 6.58 4.67
CA SER A 53 -3.62 5.37 4.23
C SER A 53 -4.04 4.20 5.11
N LEU A 54 -4.77 3.25 4.54
CA LEU A 54 -5.38 2.16 5.29
C LEU A 54 -4.95 0.79 4.72
N VAL A 55 -4.92 -0.21 5.60
CA VAL A 55 -4.76 -1.62 5.24
C VAL A 55 -5.98 -2.41 5.73
N ALA A 56 -6.41 -3.37 4.92
CA ALA A 56 -7.41 -4.37 5.28
C ALA A 56 -6.70 -5.67 5.65
N ILE A 57 -7.03 -6.23 6.81
CA ILE A 57 -6.43 -7.42 7.38
C ILE A 57 -7.49 -8.50 7.55
N GLN A 58 -7.16 -9.69 7.08
CA GLN A 58 -7.96 -10.91 7.28
C GLN A 58 -6.99 -12.05 7.56
N ASP A 59 -7.25 -12.83 8.61
CA ASP A 59 -6.44 -13.99 9.00
C ASP A 59 -4.94 -13.65 9.11
N ASP A 60 -4.64 -12.52 9.78
CA ASP A 60 -3.30 -11.93 9.95
C ASP A 60 -2.55 -11.53 8.67
N ALA A 61 -3.21 -11.59 7.51
CA ALA A 61 -2.66 -11.16 6.23
C ALA A 61 -3.25 -9.83 5.76
N VAL A 62 -2.40 -8.99 5.14
CA VAL A 62 -2.87 -7.81 4.40
C VAL A 62 -3.52 -8.28 3.10
N VAL A 63 -4.82 -8.04 2.96
CA VAL A 63 -5.63 -8.44 1.80
C VAL A 63 -6.06 -7.25 0.94
N GLY A 64 -5.78 -6.03 1.38
CA GLY A 64 -6.08 -4.81 0.66
C GLY A 64 -5.39 -3.62 1.29
N PHE A 65 -5.22 -2.56 0.50
CA PHE A 65 -4.70 -1.29 0.98
C PHE A 65 -5.24 -0.14 0.12
N ILE A 66 -5.19 1.07 0.67
CA ILE A 66 -5.42 2.32 -0.06
C ILE A 66 -4.43 3.36 0.45
N ASN A 67 -3.94 4.20 -0.45
CA ASN A 67 -3.17 5.39 -0.11
C ASN A 67 -4.04 6.63 -0.42
N GLY A 68 -4.62 7.22 0.60
CA GLY A 68 -5.33 8.48 0.47
C GLY A 68 -4.38 9.66 0.32
N VAL A 69 -4.79 10.66 -0.45
CA VAL A 69 -4.11 11.94 -0.58
C VAL A 69 -5.07 13.06 -0.18
N CYS A 70 -4.56 14.08 0.51
CA CYS A 70 -5.32 15.28 0.87
C CYS A 70 -4.60 16.53 0.33
N LYS A 71 -5.37 17.52 -0.14
CA LYS A 71 -4.86 18.79 -0.68
C LYS A 71 -5.32 19.96 0.15
#